data_AF-A0A1C0TZK6-F1
#
_entry.id   AF-A0A1C0TZK6-F1
#
_cell.length_a   1.000
_cell.length_b   1.000
_cell.length_c   1.000
_cell.angle_alpha   90.00
_cell.angle_beta   90.00
_cell.angle_gamma   90.00
#
_symmetry.space_group_name_H-M   'P 1'
#
loop_
_entity.id
_entity.type
_entity.pdbx_description
1 polymer ?
#
loop_
_entity_poly.entity_id
_entity_poly.type
_entity_poly.pdbx_seq_one_letter_code
_entity_poly.pdbx_strand_id
1 'polypeptide(L)'
;MSQKNDFKAFSISNNANVVSQEKYEESQSLNTGFPPDNITVHLLNKVLRQSSTIASVVANFIATYSGNDVLDDGNMVKLSDQLNRALGQKIATDVKNIDLEFISTKPVVVGNNTASTIDNYDNIPQNSTYFAYPAGLNGPGVYGPGIRFSGGYGTFKNYELMIQATYLPKSELYYRAHNGDGNIQKWNPWYKVWSTSNAKSDTNGNLKVSSPVVDIHPDGTYELTREAEGVTVERIATGKYRIRGCNGFAKDGAWGIHGGTIVPADSNGLNLIWVCESVDSSSGDITIECYHRQNKDAPIFAQNKRVKSVNDDGEVIYYHDGELCDIPDGRVINVRVQPPEK
;
A
#
# COMPACT_ATOMS: atom_id res chain seq x y z
N MET A 1 -41.57 1.17 23.08
CA MET A 1 -42.98 1.63 23.17
C MET A 1 -43.48 1.79 21.75
N SER A 2 -44.65 1.24 21.42
CA SER A 2 -45.25 1.44 20.08
C SER A 2 -45.71 2.89 19.97
N GLN A 3 -45.26 3.61 18.93
CA GLN A 3 -45.74 4.95 18.65
C GLN A 3 -47.23 4.91 18.25
N LYS A 4 -47.97 5.97 18.61
CA LYS A 4 -49.40 6.12 18.31
C LYS A 4 -49.60 6.73 16.92
N ASN A 5 -50.58 6.21 16.18
CA ASN A 5 -51.08 6.78 14.93
C ASN A 5 -52.59 7.03 15.07
N ASP A 6 -53.03 8.29 15.01
CA ASP A 6 -54.45 8.66 15.13
C ASP A 6 -55.22 8.63 13.80
N PHE A 7 -54.53 8.59 12.66
CA PHE A 7 -55.18 8.44 11.35
C PHE A 7 -55.59 6.98 11.13
N LYS A 8 -56.90 6.70 11.18
CA LYS A 8 -57.44 5.34 11.13
C LYS A 8 -58.01 5.00 9.76
N ALA A 9 -57.75 3.77 9.31
CA ALA A 9 -58.41 3.23 8.13
C ALA A 9 -59.90 2.99 8.42
N PHE A 10 -60.77 3.60 7.63
CA PHE A 10 -62.22 3.49 7.76
C PHE A 10 -62.75 2.20 7.12
N SER A 11 -63.66 1.53 7.83
CA SER A 11 -64.51 0.47 7.26
C SER A 11 -63.71 -0.70 6.67
N ILE A 12 -62.60 -1.18 7.25
CA ILE A 12 -61.72 -2.20 6.61
C ILE A 12 -62.14 -3.68 6.78
N SER A 13 -63.24 -3.97 7.48
CA SER A 13 -63.68 -5.35 7.76
C SER A 13 -64.15 -6.12 6.52
N ASN A 14 -64.10 -7.47 6.59
CA ASN A 14 -64.45 -8.38 5.49
C ASN A 14 -65.90 -8.26 4.96
N ASN A 15 -66.81 -7.64 5.71
CA ASN A 15 -68.22 -7.41 5.31
C ASN A 15 -68.61 -5.94 5.43
N ALA A 16 -67.66 -5.01 5.28
CA ALA A 16 -67.99 -3.61 5.46
C ALA A 16 -68.91 -3.10 4.34
N ASN A 17 -69.70 -2.09 4.70
CA ASN A 17 -70.71 -1.48 3.85
C ASN A 17 -70.06 -0.62 2.74
N VAL A 18 -69.41 -1.27 1.76
CA VAL A 18 -68.73 -0.64 0.62
C VAL A 18 -69.09 -1.36 -0.67
N VAL A 19 -69.02 -0.68 -1.81
CA VAL A 19 -69.10 -1.35 -3.12
C VAL A 19 -67.84 -2.18 -3.40
N SER A 20 -67.95 -3.20 -4.26
CA SER A 20 -66.78 -3.97 -4.73
C SER A 20 -65.81 -3.07 -5.50
N GLN A 21 -64.56 -3.52 -5.66
CA GLN A 21 -63.56 -2.77 -6.45
C GLN A 21 -63.99 -2.63 -7.91
N GLU A 22 -64.43 -3.73 -8.53
CA GLU A 22 -64.91 -3.76 -9.91
C GLU A 22 -66.04 -2.75 -10.16
N LYS A 23 -67.11 -2.76 -9.35
CA LYS A 23 -68.23 -1.81 -9.48
C LYS A 23 -67.83 -0.35 -9.23
N TYR A 24 -66.77 -0.12 -8.44
CA TYR A 24 -66.25 1.22 -8.20
C TYR A 24 -65.49 1.76 -9.41
N GLU A 25 -64.71 0.91 -10.07
CA GLU A 25 -63.94 1.25 -11.27
C GLU A 25 -64.85 1.52 -12.49
N GLU A 26 -66.00 0.87 -12.56
CA GLU A 26 -67.04 1.13 -13.59
C GLU A 26 -67.84 2.42 -13.34
N SER A 27 -67.74 3.02 -12.16
CA SER A 27 -68.52 4.20 -11.79
C SER A 27 -68.03 5.46 -12.52
N GLN A 28 -68.91 6.10 -13.29
CA GLN A 28 -68.59 7.39 -13.93
C GLN A 28 -68.16 8.47 -12.93
N SER A 29 -68.68 8.40 -11.69
CA SER A 29 -68.36 9.32 -10.60
C SER A 29 -66.88 9.28 -10.18
N LEU A 30 -66.13 8.23 -10.55
CA LEU A 30 -64.68 8.18 -10.34
C LEU A 30 -63.96 9.29 -11.13
N ASN A 31 -64.46 9.60 -12.33
CA ASN A 31 -63.87 10.61 -13.21
C ASN A 31 -64.49 11.99 -13.03
N THR A 32 -65.80 12.05 -12.77
CA THR A 32 -66.57 13.32 -12.76
C THR A 32 -66.94 13.81 -11.36
N GLY A 33 -66.60 13.05 -10.31
CA GLY A 33 -67.09 13.29 -8.96
C GLY A 33 -68.54 12.85 -8.77
N PHE A 34 -69.03 12.95 -7.54
CA PHE A 34 -70.40 12.57 -7.21
C PHE A 34 -71.42 13.59 -7.75
N PRO A 35 -72.59 13.14 -8.26
CA PRO A 35 -73.68 14.03 -8.63
C PRO A 35 -74.21 14.78 -7.39
N PRO A 36 -74.85 15.96 -7.57
CA PRO A 36 -75.42 16.75 -6.47
C PRO A 36 -76.46 15.97 -5.66
N ASP A 37 -77.21 15.10 -6.32
CA ASP A 37 -78.27 14.27 -5.74
C ASP A 37 -77.99 12.77 -6.00
N ASN A 38 -78.41 11.89 -5.09
CA ASN A 38 -78.38 10.42 -5.20
C ASN A 38 -77.00 9.71 -5.10
N ILE A 39 -76.28 9.90 -4.01
CA ILE A 39 -75.09 9.08 -3.68
C ILE A 39 -75.47 7.92 -2.77
N THR A 40 -75.09 6.69 -3.12
CA THR A 40 -75.28 5.55 -2.21
C THR A 40 -74.22 5.56 -1.10
N VAL A 41 -74.62 5.18 0.12
CA VAL A 41 -73.70 5.07 1.26
C VAL A 41 -72.58 4.05 0.98
N HIS A 42 -72.87 2.97 0.24
CA HIS A 42 -71.86 2.00 -0.18
C HIS A 42 -70.76 2.63 -1.05
N LEU A 43 -71.12 3.54 -1.96
CA LEU A 43 -70.17 4.22 -2.84
C LEU A 43 -69.38 5.30 -2.08
N LEU A 44 -70.05 6.07 -1.21
CA LEU A 44 -69.39 7.04 -0.34
C LEU A 44 -68.37 6.36 0.60
N ASN A 45 -68.77 5.27 1.24
CA ASN A 45 -67.89 4.50 2.12
C ASN A 45 -66.69 3.91 1.37
N LYS A 46 -66.82 3.58 0.08
CA LYS A 46 -65.70 3.10 -0.74
C LYS A 46 -64.63 4.17 -0.92
N VAL A 47 -65.03 5.40 -1.23
CA VAL A 47 -64.11 6.55 -1.35
C VAL A 47 -63.43 6.83 -0.02
N LEU A 48 -64.21 6.92 1.07
CA LEU A 48 -63.68 7.13 2.42
C LEU A 48 -62.74 6.00 2.87
N ARG A 49 -63.06 4.74 2.55
CA ARG A 49 -62.19 3.59 2.85
C ARG A 49 -60.85 3.71 2.12
N GLN A 50 -60.85 3.97 0.81
CA GLN A 50 -59.60 4.06 0.04
C GLN A 50 -58.71 5.21 0.53
N SER A 51 -59.28 6.41 0.75
CA SER A 51 -58.51 7.57 1.20
C SER A 51 -57.95 7.39 2.62
N SER A 52 -58.80 6.98 3.57
CA SER A 52 -58.39 6.78 4.97
C SER A 52 -57.41 5.63 5.16
N THR A 53 -57.49 4.58 4.32
CA THR A 53 -56.55 3.47 4.36
C THR A 53 -55.15 3.93 3.96
N ILE A 54 -55.00 4.70 2.87
CA ILE A 54 -53.70 5.28 2.48
C ILE A 54 -53.20 6.26 3.55
N ALA A 55 -54.07 7.13 4.07
CA ALA A 55 -53.70 8.06 5.15
C ALA A 55 -53.18 7.31 6.39
N SER A 56 -53.86 6.24 6.80
CA SER A 56 -53.45 5.42 7.94
C SER A 56 -52.12 4.72 7.70
N VAL A 57 -51.87 4.19 6.49
CA VAL A 57 -50.60 3.55 6.12
C VAL A 57 -49.45 4.56 6.17
N VAL A 58 -49.63 5.74 5.58
CA VAL A 58 -48.62 6.81 5.58
C VAL A 58 -48.35 7.28 7.01
N ALA A 59 -49.39 7.55 7.81
CA ALA A 59 -49.22 7.96 9.20
C ALA A 59 -48.54 6.87 10.05
N ASN A 60 -48.80 5.59 9.79
CA ASN A 60 -48.12 4.49 10.47
C ASN A 60 -46.62 4.43 10.09
N PHE A 61 -46.30 4.65 8.81
CA PHE A 61 -44.92 4.79 8.35
C PHE A 61 -44.21 5.95 9.06
N ILE A 62 -44.87 7.12 9.14
CA ILE A 62 -44.34 8.30 9.85
C ILE A 62 -44.09 7.98 11.32
N ALA A 63 -45.06 7.38 12.01
CA ALA A 63 -44.93 7.04 13.43
C ALA A 63 -43.74 6.08 13.68
N THR A 64 -43.63 5.04 12.84
CA THR A 64 -42.59 4.02 12.93
C THR A 64 -41.19 4.61 12.76
N TYR A 65 -40.96 5.41 11.71
CA TYR A 65 -39.62 5.85 11.35
C TYR A 65 -39.24 7.23 11.88
N SER A 66 -40.20 8.08 12.26
CA SER A 66 -39.88 9.35 12.95
C SER A 66 -39.59 9.14 14.44
N GLY A 67 -40.10 8.06 15.03
CA GLY A 67 -39.99 7.75 16.45
C GLY A 67 -40.96 8.54 17.34
N ASN A 68 -41.93 9.26 16.75
CA ASN A 68 -42.90 10.10 17.46
C ASN A 68 -44.34 9.66 17.16
N ASP A 69 -45.27 10.06 18.03
CA ASP A 69 -46.70 9.91 17.78
C ASP A 69 -47.15 10.82 16.62
N VAL A 70 -48.11 10.33 15.85
CA VAL A 70 -48.75 11.04 14.74
C VAL A 70 -50.22 11.28 15.12
N LEU A 71 -50.50 12.52 15.55
CA LEU A 71 -51.80 12.93 16.10
C LEU A 71 -52.66 13.61 15.04
N ASP A 72 -53.98 13.44 15.13
CA ASP A 72 -54.97 14.15 14.30
C ASP A 72 -55.35 15.48 14.98
N ASP A 73 -54.42 16.44 15.00
CA ASP A 73 -54.56 17.74 15.68
C ASP A 73 -54.53 18.94 14.70
N GLY A 74 -54.52 18.66 13.39
CA GLY A 74 -54.45 19.67 12.33
C GLY A 74 -53.08 20.34 12.15
N ASN A 75 -52.04 19.93 12.86
CA ASN A 75 -50.71 20.53 12.77
C ASN A 75 -49.92 20.02 11.54
N MET A 76 -50.18 20.64 10.39
CA MET A 76 -49.55 20.27 9.11
C MET A 76 -48.02 20.43 9.10
N VAL A 77 -47.49 21.44 9.80
CA VAL A 77 -46.04 21.69 9.87
C VAL A 77 -45.34 20.52 10.57
N LYS A 78 -45.85 20.14 11.75
CA LYS A 78 -45.32 19.00 12.51
C LYS A 78 -45.43 17.70 11.72
N LEU A 79 -46.56 17.44 11.07
CA LEU A 79 -46.75 16.24 10.26
C LEU A 79 -45.74 16.17 9.09
N SER A 80 -45.49 17.30 8.43
CA SER A 80 -44.49 17.42 7.36
C SER A 80 -43.07 17.16 7.88
N ASP A 81 -42.70 17.74 9.01
CA ASP A 81 -41.39 17.52 9.64
C ASP A 81 -41.20 16.05 10.05
N GLN A 82 -42.24 15.44 10.60
CA GLN A 82 -42.24 14.02 10.96
C GLN A 82 -42.10 13.12 9.72
N LEU A 83 -42.78 13.44 8.61
CA LEU A 83 -42.63 12.71 7.35
C LEU A 83 -41.21 12.80 6.79
N ASN A 84 -40.63 14.00 6.74
CA ASN A 84 -39.25 14.20 6.30
C ASN A 84 -38.26 13.40 7.16
N ARG A 85 -38.45 13.42 8.48
CA ARG A 85 -37.65 12.63 9.41
C ARG A 85 -37.80 11.13 9.17
N ALA A 86 -39.03 10.65 8.99
CA ALA A 86 -39.32 9.24 8.71
C ALA A 86 -38.64 8.76 7.42
N LEU A 87 -38.73 9.55 6.34
CA LEU A 87 -38.03 9.28 5.08
C LEU A 87 -36.52 9.25 5.28
N GLY A 88 -35.95 10.26 5.96
CA GLY A 88 -34.52 10.31 6.24
C GLY A 88 -34.01 9.09 7.05
N GLN A 89 -34.77 8.67 8.07
CA GLN A 89 -34.43 7.50 8.90
C GLN A 89 -34.56 6.19 8.12
N LYS A 90 -35.62 6.04 7.31
CA LYS A 90 -35.81 4.85 6.46
C LYS A 90 -34.69 4.73 5.43
N ILE A 91 -34.39 5.81 4.72
CA ILE A 91 -33.28 5.85 3.75
C ILE A 91 -31.96 5.56 4.45
N ALA A 92 -31.66 6.18 5.61
CA ALA A 92 -30.43 5.92 6.34
C ALA A 92 -30.32 4.46 6.81
N THR A 93 -31.44 3.86 7.23
CA THR A 93 -31.48 2.44 7.62
C THR A 93 -31.23 1.53 6.42
N ASP A 94 -31.88 1.80 5.29
CA ASP A 94 -31.69 1.01 4.07
C ASP A 94 -30.28 1.18 3.50
N VAL A 95 -29.72 2.40 3.51
CA VAL A 95 -28.33 2.67 3.12
C VAL A 95 -27.34 1.99 4.05
N LYS A 96 -27.60 1.95 5.36
CA LYS A 96 -26.75 1.21 6.31
C LYS A 96 -26.79 -0.31 6.07
N ASN A 97 -27.90 -0.82 5.53
CA ASN A 97 -28.08 -2.22 5.18
C ASN A 97 -27.59 -2.56 3.76
N ILE A 98 -27.31 -1.57 2.93
CA ILE A 98 -26.51 -1.74 1.72
C ILE A 98 -25.08 -1.81 2.22
N ASP A 99 -24.50 -3.01 2.29
CA ASP A 99 -23.08 -3.23 2.54
C ASP A 99 -22.28 -2.44 1.48
N LEU A 100 -21.94 -1.19 1.80
CA LEU A 100 -21.14 -0.32 0.95
C LEU A 100 -19.70 -0.83 0.97
N GLU A 101 -19.42 -1.86 0.18
CA GLU A 101 -18.08 -2.34 -0.17
C GLU A 101 -17.36 -1.35 -1.12
N PHE A 102 -17.47 -0.04 -0.86
CA PHE A 102 -16.72 0.97 -1.60
C PHE A 102 -15.52 1.38 -0.78
N ILE A 103 -14.33 1.27 -1.39
CA ILE A 103 -13.15 1.93 -0.85
C ILE A 103 -13.41 3.44 -0.94
N SER A 104 -13.45 4.12 0.20
CA SER A 104 -13.54 5.58 0.25
C SER A 104 -12.27 6.16 -0.37
N THR A 105 -12.41 6.71 -1.58
CA THR A 105 -11.33 7.33 -2.33
C THR A 105 -11.13 8.80 -2.00
N LYS A 106 -11.86 9.37 -1.01
CA LYS A 106 -11.53 10.68 -0.44
C LYS A 106 -10.32 10.49 0.48
N PRO A 107 -9.09 10.76 0.02
CA PRO A 107 -7.92 10.34 0.76
C PRO A 107 -7.72 11.27 1.96
N VAL A 108 -7.45 10.68 3.12
CA VAL A 108 -7.00 11.42 4.30
C VAL A 108 -5.50 11.64 4.22
N VAL A 109 -5.00 12.69 4.86
CA VAL A 109 -3.57 12.94 5.01
C VAL A 109 -3.17 12.59 6.44
N VAL A 110 -2.17 11.72 6.59
CA VAL A 110 -1.73 11.20 7.89
C VAL A 110 -0.33 11.71 8.19
N GLY A 111 -0.11 12.21 9.40
CA GLY A 111 1.17 12.77 9.80
C GLY A 111 1.05 13.77 10.94
N ASN A 112 2.18 14.23 11.45
CA ASN A 112 2.24 15.27 12.47
C ASN A 112 2.70 16.60 11.83
N ASN A 113 1.86 17.17 10.98
CA ASN A 113 2.09 18.49 10.36
C ASN A 113 0.76 19.19 10.05
N THR A 114 0.83 20.46 9.64
CA THR A 114 -0.34 21.30 9.38
C THR A 114 -1.20 20.85 8.20
N ALA A 115 -0.68 20.02 7.29
CA ALA A 115 -1.43 19.46 6.18
C ALA A 115 -2.11 18.11 6.52
N SER A 116 -1.80 17.52 7.68
CA SER A 116 -2.37 16.25 8.11
C SER A 116 -3.73 16.41 8.78
N THR A 117 -4.67 15.55 8.40
CA THR A 117 -6.01 15.45 8.99
C THR A 117 -6.07 14.46 10.15
N ILE A 118 -5.07 13.56 10.24
CA ILE A 118 -4.95 12.51 11.25
C ILE A 118 -3.48 12.42 11.64
N ASP A 119 -3.17 12.33 12.93
CA ASP A 119 -1.80 12.22 13.44
C ASP A 119 -1.35 10.78 13.72
N ASN A 120 -2.30 9.85 13.85
CA ASN A 120 -2.06 8.44 14.16
C ASN A 120 -2.58 7.50 13.08
N TYR A 121 -1.71 6.62 12.58
CA TYR A 121 -2.04 5.63 11.54
C TYR A 121 -3.12 4.63 11.97
N ASP A 122 -3.26 4.35 13.27
CA ASP A 122 -4.30 3.44 13.78
C ASP A 122 -5.72 4.03 13.60
N ASN A 123 -5.82 5.35 13.42
CA ASN A 123 -7.08 6.08 13.27
C ASN A 123 -7.49 6.31 11.81
N ILE A 124 -6.72 5.81 10.83
CA ILE A 124 -7.07 5.91 9.41
C ILE A 124 -8.43 5.24 9.16
N PRO A 125 -9.40 5.85 8.48
CA PRO A 125 -10.70 5.22 8.28
C PRO A 125 -10.58 3.82 7.64
N GLN A 126 -11.37 2.86 8.09
CA GLN A 126 -11.45 1.55 7.45
C GLN A 126 -11.92 1.69 5.99
N ASN A 127 -11.46 0.79 5.11
CA ASN A 127 -11.76 0.79 3.68
C ASN A 127 -11.48 2.15 3.02
N SER A 128 -10.29 2.69 3.22
CA SER A 128 -9.90 4.00 2.69
C SER A 128 -8.49 4.02 2.11
N THR A 129 -8.25 4.98 1.23
CA THR A 129 -6.93 5.38 0.77
C THR A 129 -6.42 6.59 1.56
N TYR A 130 -5.10 6.76 1.65
CA TYR A 130 -4.49 7.91 2.33
C TYR A 130 -3.14 8.30 1.71
N PHE A 131 -2.70 9.53 2.02
CA PHE A 131 -1.32 9.95 1.84
C PHE A 131 -0.67 10.13 3.21
N ALA A 132 0.58 9.72 3.34
CA ALA A 132 1.24 9.61 4.63
C ALA A 132 2.57 10.37 4.67
N TYR A 133 2.81 11.03 5.80
CA TYR A 133 4.08 11.65 6.20
C TYR A 133 4.77 10.78 7.27
N PRO A 134 6.11 10.85 7.38
CA PRO A 134 6.88 9.99 8.28
C PRO A 134 6.63 10.26 9.77
N ALA A 135 6.24 11.49 10.13
CA ALA A 135 6.12 11.93 11.52
C ALA A 135 4.80 11.52 12.21
N GLY A 136 3.94 10.72 11.57
CA GLY A 136 2.69 10.25 12.20
C GLY A 136 2.93 9.12 13.20
N LEU A 137 2.17 9.11 14.29
CA LEU A 137 2.19 8.08 15.32
C LEU A 137 1.83 6.71 14.74
N ASN A 138 2.52 5.66 15.18
CA ASN A 138 2.32 4.27 14.74
C ASN A 138 2.47 4.07 13.22
N GLY A 139 3.18 4.96 12.52
CA GLY A 139 3.48 4.87 11.09
C GLY A 139 4.80 4.15 10.79
N PRO A 140 5.04 3.77 9.52
CA PRO A 140 6.28 3.14 9.08
C PRO A 140 7.45 4.13 8.89
N GLY A 141 7.26 5.41 9.20
CA GLY A 141 8.32 6.43 9.13
C GLY A 141 8.69 6.85 7.70
N VAL A 142 7.78 6.69 6.73
CA VAL A 142 8.04 6.98 5.31
C VAL A 142 6.94 7.83 4.67
N TYR A 143 7.29 8.50 3.57
CA TYR A 143 6.35 9.27 2.75
C TYR A 143 5.70 8.40 1.69
N GLY A 144 4.39 8.54 1.49
CA GLY A 144 3.75 8.03 0.27
C GLY A 144 2.30 7.59 0.44
N PRO A 145 1.71 7.03 -0.63
CA PRO A 145 0.34 6.58 -0.62
C PRO A 145 0.17 5.27 0.15
N GLY A 146 -1.00 5.09 0.74
CA GLY A 146 -1.37 3.82 1.35
C GLY A 146 -2.86 3.53 1.25
N ILE A 147 -3.19 2.29 1.62
CA ILE A 147 -4.56 1.77 1.64
C ILE A 147 -4.76 0.93 2.90
N ARG A 148 -5.95 1.03 3.49
CA ARG A 148 -6.41 0.22 4.62
C ARG A 148 -7.63 -0.57 4.20
N PHE A 149 -7.55 -1.89 4.31
CA PHE A 149 -8.63 -2.84 4.09
C PHE A 149 -9.20 -3.32 5.44
N SER A 150 -10.52 -3.37 5.55
CA SER A 150 -11.23 -4.07 6.61
C SER A 150 -11.57 -5.50 6.18
N GLY A 151 -11.46 -6.46 7.11
CA GLY A 151 -11.57 -7.89 6.82
C GLY A 151 -12.80 -8.61 7.37
N GLY A 152 -13.82 -7.93 7.91
CA GLY A 152 -15.04 -8.67 8.25
C GLY A 152 -16.17 -7.93 8.97
N TYR A 153 -17.36 -8.53 8.84
CA TYR A 153 -18.59 -8.18 9.54
C TYR A 153 -18.83 -9.14 10.73
N GLY A 154 -19.56 -8.68 11.75
CA GLY A 154 -19.93 -9.52 12.90
C GLY A 154 -18.74 -9.98 13.73
N THR A 155 -18.53 -11.30 13.84
CA THR A 155 -17.46 -11.92 14.64
C THR A 155 -16.07 -11.74 14.04
N PHE A 156 -15.97 -11.32 12.77
CA PHE A 156 -14.71 -11.10 12.06
C PHE A 156 -14.32 -9.61 11.98
N LYS A 157 -14.84 -8.77 12.89
CA LYS A 157 -14.37 -7.39 13.05
C LYS A 157 -12.92 -7.35 13.53
N ASN A 158 -12.20 -6.28 13.20
CA ASN A 158 -10.83 -6.01 13.65
C ASN A 158 -9.75 -6.94 13.06
N TYR A 159 -10.01 -7.65 11.96
CA TYR A 159 -8.95 -8.24 11.14
C TYR A 159 -8.72 -7.33 9.96
N GLU A 160 -7.58 -6.67 9.90
CA GLU A 160 -7.37 -5.57 8.96
C GLU A 160 -5.98 -5.61 8.34
N LEU A 161 -5.84 -5.03 7.15
CA LEU A 161 -4.57 -4.91 6.44
C LEU A 161 -4.32 -3.46 6.07
N MET A 162 -3.13 -2.95 6.41
CA MET A 162 -2.62 -1.70 5.85
C MET A 162 -1.42 -2.00 4.95
N ILE A 163 -1.39 -1.33 3.81
CA ILE A 163 -0.25 -1.32 2.90
C ILE A 163 0.12 0.13 2.61
N GLN A 164 1.41 0.44 2.62
CA GLN A 164 1.94 1.75 2.28
C GLN A 164 3.15 1.62 1.36
N ALA A 165 3.13 2.36 0.26
CA ALA A 165 4.25 2.47 -0.66
C ALA A 165 4.99 3.79 -0.43
N THR A 166 6.30 3.78 -0.64
CA THR A 166 7.11 4.99 -0.57
C THR A 166 7.10 5.77 -1.88
N TYR A 167 6.99 7.10 -1.80
CA TYR A 167 7.03 8.00 -2.96
C TYR A 167 8.45 8.54 -3.28
N LEU A 168 9.31 8.70 -2.26
CA LEU A 168 10.72 9.12 -2.40
C LEU A 168 11.63 7.94 -2.78
N PRO A 169 12.91 8.13 -3.20
CA PRO A 169 13.56 7.42 -4.32
C PRO A 169 13.95 5.96 -4.07
N LYS A 170 13.34 5.25 -3.13
CA LYS A 170 13.35 3.78 -3.05
C LYS A 170 11.90 3.34 -3.14
N SER A 171 11.53 2.48 -4.08
CA SER A 171 10.16 1.95 -4.22
C SER A 171 9.96 0.80 -3.23
N GLU A 172 9.83 1.14 -1.95
CA GLU A 172 9.64 0.20 -0.86
C GLU A 172 8.15 0.03 -0.56
N LEU A 173 7.79 -1.16 -0.11
CA LEU A 173 6.44 -1.49 0.30
C LEU A 173 6.47 -1.92 1.76
N TYR A 174 5.58 -1.34 2.55
CA TYR A 174 5.38 -1.65 3.96
C TYR A 174 3.97 -2.19 4.14
N TYR A 175 3.82 -3.15 5.04
CA TYR A 175 2.50 -3.64 5.43
C TYR A 175 2.44 -3.92 6.92
N ARG A 176 1.22 -3.91 7.45
CA ARG A 176 0.92 -4.46 8.77
C ARG A 176 -0.51 -4.98 8.79
N ALA A 177 -0.77 -5.89 9.73
CA ALA A 177 -2.10 -6.41 9.97
C ALA A 177 -2.57 -6.08 11.39
N HIS A 178 -3.88 -5.90 11.55
CA HIS A 178 -4.51 -5.88 12.87
C HIS A 178 -5.01 -7.28 13.20
N ASN A 179 -4.65 -7.80 14.38
CA ASN A 179 -5.16 -9.07 14.88
C ASN A 179 -6.40 -8.82 15.75
N GLY A 180 -7.55 -9.35 15.31
CA GLY A 180 -8.85 -9.24 15.98
C GLY A 180 -9.17 -10.38 16.95
N ASP A 181 -8.23 -11.27 17.27
CA ASP A 181 -8.45 -12.39 18.18
C ASP A 181 -8.56 -11.92 19.64
N GLY A 182 -9.72 -12.19 20.26
CA GLY A 182 -9.93 -12.16 21.72
C GLY A 182 -9.24 -11.00 22.45
N ASN A 183 -8.24 -11.32 23.28
CA ASN A 183 -7.48 -10.39 24.13
C ASN A 183 -6.31 -9.67 23.43
N ILE A 184 -6.00 -9.99 22.17
CA ILE A 184 -4.84 -9.45 21.46
C ILE A 184 -5.16 -8.04 20.93
N GLN A 185 -6.24 -7.90 20.14
CA GLN A 185 -6.80 -6.65 19.60
C GLN A 185 -5.75 -5.55 19.37
N LYS A 186 -4.76 -5.84 18.53
CA LYS A 186 -3.65 -4.91 18.28
C LYS A 186 -3.13 -4.96 16.87
N TRP A 187 -2.53 -3.85 16.46
CA TRP A 187 -1.69 -3.78 15.28
C TRP A 187 -0.40 -4.56 15.48
N ASN A 188 -0.06 -5.38 14.49
CA ASN A 188 1.30 -5.87 14.34
C ASN A 188 2.24 -4.71 13.97
N PRO A 189 3.55 -4.85 14.21
CA PRO A 189 4.54 -3.93 13.69
C PRO A 189 4.44 -3.78 12.18
N TRP A 190 4.95 -2.66 11.67
CA TRP A 190 5.16 -2.49 10.24
C TRP A 190 6.31 -3.38 9.77
N TYR A 191 6.07 -4.12 8.70
CA TYR A 191 7.06 -4.95 8.03
C TYR A 191 7.35 -4.40 6.64
N LYS A 192 8.64 -4.30 6.31
CA LYS A 192 9.12 -3.95 4.97
C LYS A 192 9.17 -5.20 4.10
N VAL A 193 8.62 -5.12 2.88
CA VAL A 193 8.70 -6.17 1.88
C VAL A 193 10.08 -6.14 1.22
N TRP A 194 10.71 -7.31 1.15
CA TRP A 194 11.96 -7.52 0.42
C TRP A 194 11.68 -7.61 -1.07
N SER A 195 12.41 -6.85 -1.87
CA SER A 195 12.28 -6.80 -3.32
C SER A 195 13.64 -6.60 -3.98
N THR A 196 13.70 -6.68 -5.30
CA THR A 196 14.92 -6.36 -6.07
C THR A 196 15.41 -4.93 -5.89
N SER A 197 14.62 -4.03 -5.27
CA SER A 197 15.04 -2.67 -4.98
C SER A 197 15.79 -2.49 -3.65
N ASN A 198 15.70 -3.46 -2.73
CA ASN A 198 16.34 -3.40 -1.40
C ASN A 198 17.09 -4.68 -1.03
N ALA A 199 17.16 -5.64 -1.95
CA ALA A 199 17.82 -6.92 -1.76
C ALA A 199 18.44 -7.46 -3.05
N LYS A 200 19.58 -8.15 -2.93
CA LYS A 200 20.18 -8.97 -3.99
C LYS A 200 20.45 -10.38 -3.47
N SER A 201 20.31 -11.39 -4.34
CA SER A 201 20.71 -12.75 -4.01
C SER A 201 22.22 -12.88 -3.99
N ASP A 202 22.77 -13.60 -3.00
CA ASP A 202 24.14 -14.08 -3.05
C ASP A 202 24.30 -15.23 -4.07
N THR A 203 25.54 -15.69 -4.28
CA THR A 203 25.87 -16.79 -5.20
C THR A 203 25.17 -18.11 -4.86
N ASN A 204 24.68 -18.25 -3.62
CA ASN A 204 23.94 -19.41 -3.15
C ASN A 204 22.41 -19.20 -3.19
N GLY A 205 21.93 -18.08 -3.74
CA GLY A 205 20.51 -17.76 -3.87
C GLY A 205 19.85 -17.14 -2.63
N ASN A 206 20.61 -16.83 -1.56
CA ASN A 206 20.03 -16.19 -0.38
C ASN A 206 19.93 -14.67 -0.57
N LEU A 207 18.79 -14.08 -0.21
CA LEU A 207 18.62 -12.62 -0.25
C LEU A 207 19.47 -11.93 0.84
N LYS A 208 20.25 -10.93 0.43
CA LYS A 208 21.05 -10.05 1.27
C LYS A 208 20.59 -8.60 1.09
N VAL A 209 20.70 -7.79 2.15
CA VAL A 209 20.40 -6.34 2.07
C VAL A 209 21.20 -5.74 0.91
N SER A 210 20.53 -5.00 0.02
CA SER A 210 21.21 -4.33 -1.08
C SER A 210 22.22 -3.34 -0.52
N SER A 211 23.45 -3.42 -1.02
CA SER A 211 24.60 -2.67 -0.54
C SER A 211 25.12 -1.73 -1.62
N PRO A 212 25.72 -0.58 -1.26
CA PRO A 212 26.42 0.29 -2.20
C PRO A 212 27.66 -0.42 -2.75
N VAL A 213 27.54 -1.01 -3.95
CA VAL A 213 28.59 -1.83 -4.57
C VAL A 213 28.89 -1.25 -5.96
N VAL A 214 30.17 -1.26 -6.27
CA VAL A 214 30.76 -0.87 -7.55
C VAL A 214 31.44 -2.09 -8.14
N ASP A 215 30.93 -2.58 -9.25
CA ASP A 215 31.55 -3.67 -10.01
C ASP A 215 32.49 -3.06 -11.05
N ILE A 216 33.78 -3.37 -10.97
CA ILE A 216 34.83 -2.80 -11.83
C ILE A 216 35.28 -3.87 -12.83
N HIS A 217 35.27 -3.52 -14.12
CA HIS A 217 35.73 -4.36 -15.22
C HIS A 217 37.17 -4.04 -15.62
N PRO A 218 37.86 -4.96 -16.34
CA PRO A 218 39.27 -4.80 -16.72
C PRO A 218 39.60 -3.51 -17.47
N ASP A 219 38.70 -3.08 -18.36
CA ASP A 219 38.84 -1.88 -19.19
C ASP A 219 38.50 -0.57 -18.45
N GLY A 220 38.04 -0.66 -17.20
CA GLY A 220 37.61 0.49 -16.39
C GLY A 220 36.13 0.82 -16.50
N THR A 221 35.35 0.09 -17.32
CA THR A 221 33.89 0.16 -17.25
C THR A 221 33.40 -0.39 -15.90
N TYR A 222 32.20 0.00 -15.50
CA TYR A 222 31.69 -0.36 -14.18
C TYR A 222 30.16 -0.40 -14.13
N GLU A 223 29.64 -1.20 -13.20
CA GLU A 223 28.23 -1.26 -12.85
C GLU A 223 28.03 -0.83 -11.39
N LEU A 224 26.90 -0.18 -11.10
CA LEU A 224 26.57 0.29 -9.76
C LEU A 224 25.29 -0.37 -9.28
N THR A 225 25.24 -0.69 -7.99
CA THR A 225 23.95 -0.84 -7.32
C THR A 225 23.26 0.50 -7.18
N ARG A 226 21.94 0.49 -7.01
CA ARG A 226 21.17 1.72 -6.77
C ARG A 226 21.68 2.50 -5.55
N GLU A 227 22.14 1.79 -4.52
CA GLU A 227 22.72 2.40 -3.32
C GLU A 227 24.03 3.14 -3.60
N ALA A 228 24.79 2.76 -4.63
CA ALA A 228 26.02 3.42 -5.05
C ALA A 228 25.81 4.50 -6.13
N GLU A 229 24.56 4.88 -6.43
CA GLU A 229 24.24 5.91 -7.41
C GLU A 229 24.97 7.24 -7.10
N GLY A 230 25.64 7.80 -8.11
CA GLY A 230 26.46 9.00 -7.99
C GLY A 230 27.96 8.72 -7.88
N VAL A 231 28.35 7.46 -7.67
CA VAL A 231 29.75 7.03 -7.70
C VAL A 231 30.24 6.89 -9.16
N THR A 232 31.51 7.15 -9.40
CA THR A 232 32.13 6.98 -10.73
C THR A 232 33.45 6.23 -10.63
N VAL A 233 33.81 5.45 -11.65
CA VAL A 233 35.10 4.76 -11.72
C VAL A 233 35.90 5.26 -12.93
N GLU A 234 37.20 5.42 -12.71
CA GLU A 234 38.19 5.77 -13.73
C GLU A 234 39.34 4.77 -13.69
N ARG A 235 39.71 4.18 -14.84
CA ARG A 235 40.97 3.44 -14.97
C ARG A 235 42.11 4.42 -15.23
N ILE A 236 42.98 4.59 -14.24
CA ILE A 236 44.08 5.58 -14.27
C ILE A 236 45.28 5.05 -15.07
N ALA A 237 45.58 3.77 -14.90
CA ALA A 237 46.70 3.08 -15.53
C ALA A 237 46.44 1.56 -15.52
N THR A 238 47.33 0.77 -16.12
CA THR A 238 47.28 -0.69 -16.01
C THR A 238 47.25 -1.12 -14.54
N GLY A 239 46.23 -1.89 -14.20
CA GLY A 239 46.01 -2.41 -12.85
C GLY A 239 45.57 -1.36 -11.84
N LYS A 240 45.30 -0.11 -12.22
CA LYS A 240 44.98 0.97 -11.27
C LYS A 240 43.66 1.65 -11.59
N TYR A 241 42.71 1.53 -10.67
CA TYR A 241 41.35 2.05 -10.79
C TYR A 241 41.05 2.99 -9.63
N ARG A 242 40.30 4.05 -9.90
CA ARG A 242 39.90 5.02 -8.88
C ARG A 242 38.40 5.22 -8.88
N ILE A 243 37.83 5.12 -7.69
CA ILE A 243 36.43 5.32 -7.40
C ILE A 243 36.26 6.69 -6.75
N ARG A 244 35.35 7.50 -7.29
CA ARG A 244 35.05 8.86 -6.82
C ARG A 244 33.58 9.00 -6.44
N GLY A 245 33.27 10.02 -5.64
CA GLY A 245 31.89 10.28 -5.19
C GLY A 245 31.48 9.38 -4.02
N CYS A 246 32.45 8.94 -3.22
CA CYS A 246 32.25 8.14 -2.01
C CYS A 246 33.11 8.68 -0.85
N ASN A 247 32.76 8.31 0.38
CA ASN A 247 33.46 8.62 1.62
C ASN A 247 34.29 7.40 2.11
N GLY A 248 35.03 6.78 1.20
CA GLY A 248 35.79 5.55 1.43
C GLY A 248 34.94 4.27 1.38
N PHE A 249 35.46 3.18 1.95
CA PHE A 249 34.77 1.90 2.02
C PHE A 249 33.57 1.93 2.97
N ALA A 250 32.58 1.07 2.70
CA ALA A 250 31.42 0.90 3.58
C ALA A 250 31.83 0.51 5.01
N LYS A 251 31.31 1.23 6.02
CA LYS A 251 31.74 1.11 7.43
C LYS A 251 30.81 0.28 8.32
N ASP A 252 29.70 -0.22 7.80
CA ASP A 252 28.66 -0.90 8.59
C ASP A 252 28.99 -2.35 8.99
N GLY A 253 30.17 -2.86 8.60
CA GLY A 253 30.67 -4.19 8.97
C GLY A 253 29.89 -5.36 8.39
N ALA A 254 28.90 -5.14 7.52
CA ALA A 254 28.02 -6.21 7.02
C ALA A 254 28.74 -7.27 6.17
N TRP A 255 29.93 -6.95 5.66
CA TRP A 255 30.80 -7.85 4.86
C TRP A 255 32.11 -8.22 5.59
N GLY A 256 32.17 -8.02 6.91
CA GLY A 256 33.34 -8.31 7.75
C GLY A 256 34.25 -7.09 8.01
N ILE A 257 35.25 -7.30 8.87
CA ILE A 257 36.15 -6.25 9.43
C ILE A 257 37.19 -5.77 8.39
N HIS A 258 37.43 -6.54 7.33
CA HIS A 258 38.48 -6.28 6.32
C HIS A 258 37.96 -5.76 4.98
N GLY A 259 36.83 -5.04 4.98
CA GLY A 259 36.50 -4.11 3.90
C GLY A 259 36.08 -4.78 2.60
N GLY A 260 34.77 -5.03 2.46
CA GLY A 260 33.95 -4.70 1.29
C GLY A 260 34.33 -5.13 -0.14
N THR A 261 35.50 -5.71 -0.39
CA THR A 261 36.03 -5.97 -1.72
C THR A 261 36.06 -7.48 -2.00
N ILE A 262 35.38 -7.90 -3.05
CA ILE A 262 35.46 -9.26 -3.57
C ILE A 262 36.47 -9.28 -4.71
N VAL A 263 37.54 -10.04 -4.49
CA VAL A 263 38.59 -10.29 -5.49
C VAL A 263 38.19 -11.51 -6.34
N PRO A 264 38.38 -11.49 -7.66
CA PRO A 264 38.05 -12.63 -8.50
C PRO A 264 38.91 -13.85 -8.17
N ALA A 265 38.26 -15.00 -8.02
CA ALA A 265 38.87 -16.30 -7.75
C ALA A 265 38.55 -17.32 -8.84
N ASP A 266 39.36 -18.37 -8.93
CA ASP A 266 39.07 -19.55 -9.75
C ASP A 266 38.01 -20.46 -9.10
N SER A 267 37.67 -21.56 -9.77
CA SER A 267 36.73 -22.56 -9.26
C SER A 267 37.23 -23.33 -8.02
N ASN A 268 38.51 -23.20 -7.67
CA ASN A 268 39.11 -23.78 -6.47
C ASN A 268 39.15 -22.79 -5.30
N GLY A 269 38.60 -21.57 -5.47
CA GLY A 269 38.63 -20.51 -4.47
C GLY A 269 40.00 -19.82 -4.35
N LEU A 270 40.88 -20.00 -5.34
CA LEU A 270 42.18 -19.33 -5.37
C LEU A 270 42.06 -17.99 -6.08
N ASN A 271 42.37 -16.91 -5.36
CA ASN A 271 42.35 -15.56 -5.94
C ASN A 271 43.32 -15.45 -7.12
N LEU A 272 42.89 -14.75 -8.17
CA LEU A 272 43.62 -14.60 -9.44
C LEU A 272 44.57 -13.39 -9.44
N ILE A 273 44.37 -12.46 -8.51
CA ILE A 273 45.15 -11.24 -8.36
C ILE A 273 45.32 -10.91 -6.87
N TRP A 274 46.34 -10.11 -6.56
CA TRP A 274 46.43 -9.35 -5.33
C TRP A 274 45.77 -8.00 -5.53
N VAL A 275 45.13 -7.50 -4.48
CA VAL A 275 44.51 -6.18 -4.47
C VAL A 275 45.14 -5.36 -3.33
N CYS A 276 45.66 -4.19 -3.68
CA CYS A 276 46.10 -3.17 -2.75
C CYS A 276 45.11 -2.01 -2.79
N GLU A 277 44.68 -1.58 -1.61
CA GLU A 277 43.59 -0.64 -1.45
C GLU A 277 44.07 0.57 -0.68
N SER A 278 43.65 1.76 -1.10
CA SER A 278 43.91 2.99 -0.36
C SER A 278 42.73 3.95 -0.48
N VAL A 279 42.55 4.76 0.56
CA VAL A 279 41.53 5.82 0.61
C VAL A 279 42.26 7.15 0.74
N ASP A 280 41.94 8.10 -0.13
CA ASP A 280 42.35 9.49 0.05
C ASP A 280 41.55 10.09 1.22
N SER A 281 42.24 10.47 2.29
CA SER A 281 41.59 10.97 3.51
C SER A 281 40.92 12.33 3.35
N SER A 282 41.24 13.08 2.29
CA SER A 282 40.68 14.41 2.01
C SER A 282 39.44 14.35 1.13
N SER A 283 39.43 13.48 0.12
CA SER A 283 38.31 13.35 -0.83
C SER A 283 37.39 12.17 -0.55
N GLY A 284 37.88 11.14 0.15
CA GLY A 284 37.18 9.87 0.31
C GLY A 284 37.29 8.93 -0.90
N ASP A 285 38.01 9.34 -1.96
CA ASP A 285 38.23 8.54 -3.15
C ASP A 285 38.97 7.24 -2.79
N ILE A 286 38.56 6.13 -3.41
CA ILE A 286 39.19 4.83 -3.23
C ILE A 286 40.07 4.54 -4.45
N THR A 287 41.31 4.09 -4.22
CA THR A 287 42.18 3.57 -5.26
C THR A 287 42.38 2.07 -5.07
N ILE A 288 42.14 1.32 -6.15
CA ILE A 288 42.32 -0.13 -6.24
C ILE A 288 43.50 -0.39 -7.17
N GLU A 289 44.53 -1.06 -6.66
CA GLU A 289 45.67 -1.52 -7.44
C GLU A 289 45.70 -3.05 -7.50
N CYS A 290 45.81 -3.58 -8.71
CA CYS A 290 45.75 -4.99 -9.02
C CYS A 290 47.13 -5.50 -9.44
N TYR A 291 47.54 -6.62 -8.85
CA TYR A 291 48.81 -7.26 -9.16
C TYR A 291 48.58 -8.74 -9.48
N HIS A 292 49.37 -9.31 -10.38
CA HIS A 292 49.28 -10.70 -10.73
C HIS A 292 49.57 -11.56 -9.51
N ARG A 293 48.71 -12.55 -9.23
CA ARG A 293 48.92 -13.52 -8.16
C ARG A 293 49.17 -14.90 -8.75
N GLN A 294 50.37 -15.42 -8.55
CA GLN A 294 50.68 -16.80 -8.91
C GLN A 294 50.58 -17.70 -7.68
N ASN A 295 49.65 -18.66 -7.71
CA ASN A 295 49.40 -19.58 -6.60
C ASN A 295 50.39 -20.76 -6.65
N LYS A 296 51.68 -20.49 -6.38
CA LYS A 296 52.79 -21.45 -6.57
C LYS A 296 52.63 -22.77 -5.81
N ASP A 297 51.95 -22.74 -4.65
CA ASP A 297 51.70 -23.94 -3.83
C ASP A 297 50.56 -24.82 -4.37
N ALA A 298 49.79 -24.34 -5.35
CA ALA A 298 48.73 -25.10 -6.01
C ALA A 298 49.31 -26.07 -7.06
N PRO A 299 48.57 -27.13 -7.43
CA PRO A 299 48.90 -27.96 -8.59
C PRO A 299 49.10 -27.11 -9.84
N ILE A 300 49.99 -27.52 -10.75
CA ILE A 300 50.41 -26.74 -11.94
C ILE A 300 49.22 -26.14 -12.71
N PHE A 301 48.12 -26.88 -12.86
CA PHE A 301 46.92 -26.43 -13.58
C PHE A 301 46.14 -25.31 -12.87
N ALA A 302 46.33 -25.13 -11.56
CA ALA A 302 45.65 -24.16 -10.70
C ALA A 302 46.58 -23.02 -10.21
N GLN A 303 47.84 -22.97 -10.67
CA GLN A 303 48.80 -21.95 -10.25
C GLN A 303 48.49 -20.55 -10.79
N ASN A 304 47.51 -20.42 -11.69
CA ASN A 304 47.17 -19.15 -12.35
C ASN A 304 48.37 -18.56 -13.11
N LYS A 305 49.05 -19.34 -13.96
CA LYS A 305 50.14 -18.83 -14.81
C LYS A 305 49.55 -18.05 -15.99
N ARG A 306 49.45 -16.71 -15.86
CA ARG A 306 48.75 -15.84 -16.80
C ARG A 306 49.68 -15.26 -17.86
N VAL A 307 49.24 -15.31 -19.12
CA VAL A 307 49.92 -14.67 -20.25
C VAL A 307 49.76 -13.16 -20.17
N LYS A 308 50.86 -12.42 -20.31
CA LYS A 308 50.91 -10.96 -20.38
C LYS A 308 50.81 -10.47 -21.81
N SER A 309 51.60 -11.07 -22.70
CA SER A 309 51.63 -10.73 -24.12
C SER A 309 52.32 -11.84 -24.91
N VAL A 310 52.16 -11.81 -26.23
CA VAL A 310 52.96 -12.61 -27.16
C VAL A 310 53.79 -11.62 -27.96
N ASN A 311 55.10 -11.83 -28.05
CA ASN A 311 55.97 -10.95 -28.85
C ASN A 311 55.88 -11.30 -30.35
N ASP A 312 56.53 -10.50 -31.20
CA ASP A 312 56.49 -10.66 -32.66
C ASP A 312 57.07 -12.01 -33.13
N ASP A 313 57.94 -12.64 -32.32
CA ASP A 313 58.55 -13.95 -32.59
C ASP A 313 57.68 -15.14 -32.12
N GLY A 314 56.51 -14.87 -31.53
CA GLY A 314 55.58 -15.89 -31.03
C GLY A 314 55.90 -16.42 -29.63
N GLU A 315 56.87 -15.84 -28.93
CA GLU A 315 57.18 -16.18 -27.55
C GLU A 315 56.12 -15.61 -26.60
N VAL A 316 55.63 -16.47 -25.71
CA VAL A 316 54.63 -16.12 -24.70
C VAL A 316 55.31 -15.54 -23.47
N ILE A 317 55.09 -14.25 -23.22
CA ILE A 317 55.56 -13.55 -22.02
C ILE A 317 54.50 -13.71 -20.93
N TYR A 318 54.89 -14.21 -19.78
CA TYR A 318 54.01 -14.39 -18.62
C TYR A 318 54.20 -13.25 -17.63
N TYR A 319 53.15 -12.94 -16.86
CA TYR A 319 53.29 -12.05 -15.72
C TYR A 319 54.19 -12.68 -14.64
N HIS A 320 54.98 -11.85 -13.97
CA HIS A 320 55.62 -12.22 -12.73
C HIS A 320 54.65 -12.07 -11.55
N ASP A 321 54.79 -12.92 -10.55
CA ASP A 321 54.03 -12.80 -9.30
C ASP A 321 54.31 -11.44 -8.63
N GLY A 322 53.25 -10.71 -8.28
CA GLY A 322 53.33 -9.34 -7.77
C GLY A 322 53.52 -8.26 -8.85
N GLU A 323 53.47 -8.59 -10.14
CA GLU A 323 53.55 -7.60 -11.22
C GLU A 323 52.21 -6.87 -11.42
N LEU A 324 52.23 -5.54 -11.63
CA LEU A 324 51.03 -4.76 -11.96
C LEU A 324 50.30 -5.33 -13.18
N CYS A 325 49.00 -5.60 -13.04
CA CYS A 325 48.17 -6.10 -14.13
C CYS A 325 46.72 -5.66 -13.95
N ASP A 326 46.00 -5.48 -15.06
CA ASP A 326 44.55 -5.27 -15.01
C ASP A 326 43.83 -6.52 -14.46
N ILE A 327 42.57 -6.30 -14.01
CA ILE A 327 41.63 -7.36 -13.63
C ILE A 327 41.60 -8.40 -14.77
N PRO A 328 41.58 -9.72 -14.49
CA PRO A 328 41.54 -10.74 -15.54
C PRO A 328 40.31 -10.59 -16.46
N ASP A 329 40.48 -10.90 -17.74
CA ASP A 329 39.38 -10.84 -18.71
C ASP A 329 38.18 -11.71 -18.28
N GLY A 330 36.97 -11.18 -18.43
CA GLY A 330 35.73 -11.86 -18.02
C GLY A 330 35.57 -12.00 -16.50
N ARG A 331 36.28 -11.19 -15.71
CA ARG A 331 36.15 -11.09 -14.26
C ARG A 331 35.85 -9.65 -13.84
N VAL A 332 35.37 -9.51 -12.62
CA VAL A 332 35.07 -8.22 -11.98
C VAL A 332 35.66 -8.19 -10.58
N ILE A 333 36.02 -7.01 -10.11
CA ILE A 333 36.18 -6.73 -8.69
C ILE A 333 34.90 -6.06 -8.21
N ASN A 334 34.32 -6.51 -7.10
CA ASN A 334 33.17 -5.84 -6.50
C ASN A 334 33.68 -5.06 -5.29
N VAL A 335 33.49 -3.74 -5.26
CA VAL A 335 33.94 -2.88 -4.17
C VAL A 335 32.74 -2.26 -3.47
N ARG A 336 32.65 -2.45 -2.16
CA ARG A 336 31.58 -1.87 -1.34
C ARG A 336 31.99 -0.52 -0.79
N VAL A 337 31.29 0.52 -1.20
CA VAL A 337 31.65 1.92 -0.94
C VAL A 337 30.71 2.57 0.07
N GLN A 338 31.14 3.65 0.70
CA GLN A 338 30.28 4.50 1.52
C GLN A 338 29.84 5.71 0.68
N PRO A 339 28.60 5.77 0.16
CA PRO A 339 28.13 6.97 -0.52
C PRO A 339 28.06 8.16 0.46
N PRO A 340 28.11 9.41 -0.04
CA PRO A 340 27.84 10.60 0.76
C PRO A 340 26.44 10.52 1.40
N GLU A 341 26.29 11.07 2.60
CA GLU A 341 24.98 11.20 3.23
C GLU A 341 24.09 12.09 2.34
N LYS A 342 22.90 11.59 1.99
CA LYS A 342 21.92 12.31 1.16
C LYS A 342 21.07 13.26 1.98
#